data_AF-A0A174CH50-F1
#
_entry.id   AF-A0A174CH50-F1
#
_cell.length_a   1.000
_cell.length_b   1.000
_cell.length_c   1.000
_cell.angle_alpha   90.00
_cell.angle_beta   90.00
_cell.angle_gamma   90.00
#
_symmetry.space_group_name_H-M   'P 1'
#
loop_
_entity.id
_entity.type
_entity.pdbx_description
1 polymer ?
#
loop_
_entity_poly.entity_id
_entity_poly.type
_entity_poly.pdbx_seq_one_letter_code
_entity_poly.pdbx_strand_id
1 'polypeptide(L)'
;MRGDCMANVKTYKMEPETSEKLQKICEELNLTWDGTFQTLANLYMQQKAIGALPERGMEVKEFQSLLNRVSEAFTYALTVNADAEERIRQEFTKKFAAQQQDLAAEKTRAEMAAKRAKEAELRAQEQQGQAKTLREELEKLTRELGHVKEEARLAAKAQADSLADKERLNALQAQQLAALKQEVEACRDAAAAAKEIQEKADGLQRSLMAAEHAKEQAEKQVAELRAALDDREQQMKARTDALEAQYTQEKHMLLLKAENERQSAVLAVKAEYAARIESLQEKYMAKYMAKMEASYGVSGAGSGKVQPVQREKEEAEDAAVKEASGNPAGKEGERA
;
A
#
# COMPACT_ATOMS: atom_id res chain seq x y z
N MET A 1 -120.54 -122.64 73.34
CA MET A 1 -120.73 -121.18 73.35
C MET A 1 -119.82 -120.58 74.41
N ARG A 2 -119.19 -119.45 74.10
CA ARG A 2 -118.27 -118.71 74.97
C ARG A 2 -119.03 -118.26 76.23
N GLY A 3 -118.47 -118.56 77.40
CA GLY A 3 -118.87 -117.95 78.67
C GLY A 3 -117.75 -117.03 79.12
N ASP A 4 -118.04 -115.73 79.17
CA ASP A 4 -117.16 -114.69 79.70
C ASP A 4 -116.84 -114.95 81.17
N CYS A 5 -115.55 -115.14 81.48
CA CYS A 5 -115.03 -114.88 82.82
C CYS A 5 -114.53 -113.44 82.86
N MET A 6 -115.38 -112.51 83.30
CA MET A 6 -114.94 -111.18 83.71
C MET A 6 -114.00 -111.31 84.93
N ALA A 7 -112.68 -111.37 84.67
CA ALA A 7 -111.69 -111.03 85.67
C ALA A 7 -111.82 -109.53 85.95
N ASN A 8 -112.16 -109.19 87.18
CA ASN A 8 -112.30 -107.83 87.65
C ASN A 8 -110.92 -107.13 87.60
N VAL A 9 -110.55 -106.56 86.45
CA VAL A 9 -109.28 -105.82 86.26
C VAL A 9 -109.38 -104.54 87.09
N LYS A 10 -108.81 -104.57 88.29
CA LYS A 10 -108.57 -103.36 89.09
C LYS A 10 -107.59 -102.49 88.33
N THR A 11 -108.10 -101.50 87.61
CA THR A 11 -107.28 -100.46 86.97
C THR A 11 -106.76 -99.55 88.09
N TYR A 12 -105.53 -99.79 88.54
CA TYR A 12 -104.82 -98.84 89.40
C TYR A 12 -104.46 -97.63 88.55
N LYS A 13 -105.15 -96.49 88.77
CA LYS A 13 -104.68 -95.22 88.23
C LYS A 13 -103.41 -94.83 88.97
N MET A 14 -102.28 -94.79 88.25
CA MET A 14 -101.07 -94.18 88.76
C MET A 14 -101.30 -92.69 89.01
N GLU A 15 -100.71 -92.17 90.08
CA GLU A 15 -100.75 -90.75 90.38
C GLU A 15 -100.06 -89.96 89.23
N PRO A 16 -100.63 -88.83 88.78
CA PRO A 16 -100.13 -88.09 87.62
C PRO A 16 -98.63 -87.76 87.67
N GLU A 17 -98.10 -87.40 88.83
CA GLU A 17 -96.66 -87.15 89.00
C GLU A 17 -95.79 -88.37 88.75
N THR A 18 -96.27 -89.57 89.12
CA THR A 18 -95.53 -90.81 88.91
C THR A 18 -95.51 -91.16 87.42
N SER A 19 -96.61 -90.94 86.70
CA SER A 19 -96.65 -91.15 85.26
C SER A 19 -95.72 -90.18 84.50
N GLU A 20 -95.65 -88.91 84.91
CA GLU A 20 -94.75 -87.93 84.27
C GLU A 20 -93.27 -88.28 84.48
N LYS A 21 -92.88 -88.70 85.69
CA LYS A 21 -91.50 -89.12 85.98
C LYS A 21 -91.11 -90.34 85.15
N LEU A 22 -92.02 -91.32 85.03
CA LEU A 22 -91.77 -92.51 84.21
C LEU A 22 -91.71 -92.18 82.72
N GLN A 23 -92.51 -91.24 82.24
CA GLN A 23 -92.47 -90.78 80.86
C GLN A 23 -91.15 -90.08 80.51
N LYS A 24 -90.63 -89.21 81.40
CA LYS A 24 -89.31 -88.60 81.22
C LYS A 24 -88.20 -89.65 81.14
N ILE A 25 -88.27 -90.70 81.96
CA ILE A 25 -87.29 -91.81 81.91
C ILE A 25 -87.39 -92.56 80.57
N CYS A 26 -88.60 -92.78 80.03
CA CYS A 26 -88.78 -93.38 78.70
C CYS A 26 -88.10 -92.53 77.62
N GLU A 27 -88.23 -91.20 77.70
CA GLU A 27 -87.67 -90.26 76.71
C GLU A 27 -86.14 -90.14 76.84
N GLU A 28 -85.62 -89.98 78.06
CA GLU A 28 -84.17 -89.84 78.32
C GLU A 28 -83.38 -91.10 77.96
N LEU A 29 -83.95 -92.29 78.20
CA LEU A 29 -83.31 -93.58 77.90
C LEU A 29 -83.72 -94.16 76.54
N ASN A 30 -84.59 -93.48 75.78
CA ASN A 30 -85.19 -93.97 74.53
C ASN A 30 -85.80 -95.39 74.67
N LEU A 31 -86.60 -95.61 75.72
CA LEU A 31 -87.26 -96.88 76.02
C LEU A 31 -88.78 -96.79 75.82
N THR A 32 -89.41 -97.90 75.45
CA THR A 32 -90.86 -98.03 75.51
C THR A 32 -91.31 -98.15 76.97
N TRP A 33 -92.58 -97.86 77.26
CA TRP A 33 -93.15 -98.04 78.60
C TRP A 33 -92.87 -99.44 79.19
N ASP A 34 -92.98 -100.48 78.37
CA ASP A 34 -92.67 -101.86 78.78
C ASP A 34 -91.18 -102.04 79.11
N GLY A 35 -90.29 -101.49 78.27
CA GLY A 35 -88.85 -101.46 78.54
C GLY A 35 -88.46 -100.70 79.80
N THR A 36 -89.13 -99.58 80.07
CA THR A 36 -88.94 -98.78 81.29
C THR A 36 -89.41 -99.53 82.53
N PHE A 37 -90.59 -100.17 82.49
CA PHE A 37 -91.07 -101.00 83.60
C PHE A 37 -90.19 -102.24 83.83
N GLN A 38 -89.70 -102.88 82.77
CA GLN A 38 -88.76 -104.00 82.89
C GLN A 38 -87.43 -103.55 83.51
N THR A 39 -86.94 -102.37 83.14
CA THR A 39 -85.72 -101.78 83.68
C THR A 39 -85.88 -101.42 85.15
N LEU A 40 -87.02 -100.83 85.53
CA LEU A 40 -87.37 -100.55 86.93
C LEU A 40 -87.57 -101.83 87.74
N ALA A 41 -88.18 -102.87 87.17
CA ALA A 41 -88.32 -104.18 87.83
C ALA A 41 -86.95 -104.83 88.06
N ASN A 42 -86.04 -104.76 87.09
CA ASN A 42 -84.68 -105.24 87.23
C ASN A 42 -83.89 -104.43 88.27
N LEU A 43 -83.99 -103.11 88.26
CA LEU A 43 -83.39 -102.21 89.26
C LEU A 43 -83.94 -102.51 90.66
N TYR A 44 -85.25 -102.70 90.79
CA TYR A 44 -85.89 -103.07 92.05
C TYR A 44 -85.43 -104.45 92.54
N MET A 45 -85.32 -105.45 91.65
CA MET A 45 -84.81 -106.78 91.97
C MET A 45 -83.33 -106.73 92.38
N GLN A 46 -82.51 -105.91 91.71
CA GLN A 46 -81.13 -105.65 92.12
C GLN A 46 -81.08 -104.98 93.49
N GLN A 47 -81.88 -103.94 93.73
CA GLN A 47 -81.93 -103.23 95.00
C GLN A 47 -82.38 -104.14 96.16
N LYS A 48 -83.34 -105.03 95.88
CA LYS A 48 -83.80 -106.08 96.81
C LYS A 48 -82.72 -107.13 97.08
N ALA A 49 -81.99 -107.58 96.05
CA ALA A 49 -80.88 -108.51 96.20
C ALA A 49 -79.72 -107.92 97.01
N ILE A 50 -79.44 -106.62 96.82
CA ILE A 50 -78.46 -105.87 97.64
C ILE A 50 -78.93 -105.78 99.09
N GLY A 51 -80.23 -105.57 99.35
CA GLY A 51 -80.81 -105.56 100.69
C GLY A 51 -80.81 -106.93 101.40
N ALA A 52 -80.73 -108.03 100.65
CA ALA A 52 -80.68 -109.40 101.19
C ALA A 52 -79.26 -109.87 101.57
N LEU A 53 -78.22 -109.07 101.32
CA LEU A 53 -76.82 -109.34 101.69
C LEU A 53 -76.27 -108.25 102.63
N PRO A 54 -76.71 -108.19 103.91
CA PRO A 54 -76.32 -107.13 104.83
C PRO A 54 -74.79 -107.07 105.07
N GLU A 55 -74.13 -108.23 105.12
CA GLU A 55 -72.69 -108.35 105.41
C GLU A 55 -71.79 -107.93 104.23
N ARG A 56 -72.31 -107.89 102.99
CA ARG A 56 -71.56 -107.43 101.78
C ARG A 56 -72.04 -106.09 101.23
N GLY A 57 -72.99 -105.43 101.90
CA GLY A 57 -73.53 -104.14 101.48
C GLY A 57 -72.49 -103.01 101.44
N MET A 58 -71.41 -103.11 102.23
CA MET A 58 -70.28 -102.19 102.14
C MET A 58 -69.48 -102.36 100.84
N GLU A 59 -69.16 -103.61 100.46
CA GLU A 59 -68.42 -103.92 99.22
C GLU A 59 -69.19 -103.44 97.99
N VAL A 60 -70.51 -103.67 97.94
CA VAL A 60 -71.36 -103.21 96.83
C VAL A 60 -71.37 -101.68 96.73
N LYS A 61 -71.45 -100.95 97.86
CA LYS A 61 -71.34 -99.49 97.88
C LYS A 61 -69.96 -99.00 97.44
N GLU A 62 -68.91 -99.70 97.83
CA GLU A 62 -67.53 -99.39 97.43
C GLU A 62 -67.34 -99.59 95.92
N PHE A 63 -67.81 -100.71 95.35
CA PHE A 63 -67.82 -100.95 93.91
C PHE A 63 -68.62 -99.90 93.15
N GLN A 64 -69.79 -99.52 93.66
CA GLN A 64 -70.60 -98.50 93.03
C GLN A 64 -69.96 -97.11 93.11
N SER A 65 -69.27 -96.81 94.21
CA SER A 65 -68.45 -95.59 94.34
C SER A 65 -67.29 -95.58 93.35
N LEU A 66 -66.60 -96.71 93.16
CA LEU A 66 -65.52 -96.84 92.18
C LEU A 66 -66.06 -96.69 90.76
N LEU A 67 -67.19 -97.31 90.44
CA LEU A 67 -67.84 -97.21 89.14
C LEU A 67 -68.27 -95.76 88.83
N ASN A 68 -68.85 -95.07 89.81
CA ASN A 68 -69.20 -93.65 89.68
C ASN A 68 -67.94 -92.81 89.45
N ARG A 69 -66.87 -93.05 90.22
CA ARG A 69 -65.60 -92.33 90.08
C ARG A 69 -64.93 -92.57 88.72
N VAL A 70 -64.99 -93.79 88.19
CA VAL A 70 -64.51 -94.11 86.84
C VAL A 70 -65.36 -93.42 85.78
N SER A 71 -66.69 -93.38 85.96
CA SER A 71 -67.61 -92.71 85.03
C SER A 71 -67.40 -91.19 85.02
N GLU A 72 -67.19 -90.58 86.20
CA GLU A 72 -66.83 -89.17 86.35
C GLU A 72 -65.48 -88.87 85.70
N ALA A 73 -64.46 -89.69 85.96
CA ALA A 73 -63.12 -89.52 85.37
C ALA A 73 -63.14 -89.64 83.84
N PHE A 74 -63.93 -90.59 83.30
CA PHE A 74 -64.09 -90.76 81.87
C PHE A 74 -64.82 -89.58 81.22
N THR A 75 -65.92 -89.12 81.83
CA THR A 75 -66.67 -87.94 81.34
C THR A 75 -65.81 -86.67 81.40
N TYR A 76 -65.02 -86.51 82.46
CA TYR A 76 -64.06 -85.43 82.58
C TYR A 76 -62.99 -85.49 81.49
N ALA A 77 -62.40 -86.67 81.25
CA ALA A 77 -61.41 -86.85 80.19
C ALA A 77 -61.96 -86.54 78.79
N LEU A 78 -63.20 -86.94 78.50
CA LEU A 78 -63.88 -86.59 77.25
C LEU A 78 -64.09 -85.07 77.13
N THR A 79 -64.49 -84.40 78.21
CA THR A 79 -64.68 -82.94 78.23
C THR A 79 -63.35 -82.21 77.99
N VAL A 80 -62.29 -82.61 78.70
CA VAL A 80 -60.94 -82.05 78.53
C VAL A 80 -60.43 -82.26 77.10
N ASN A 81 -60.67 -83.42 76.49
CA ASN A 81 -60.30 -83.66 75.09
C ASN A 81 -61.07 -82.76 74.13
N ALA A 82 -62.38 -82.60 74.31
CA ALA A 82 -63.19 -81.70 73.48
C ALA A 82 -62.70 -80.25 73.59
N ASP A 83 -62.40 -79.78 74.81
CA ASP A 83 -61.84 -78.44 75.05
C ASP A 83 -60.45 -78.28 74.42
N ALA A 84 -59.61 -79.32 74.49
CA ALA A 84 -58.28 -79.32 73.88
C ALA A 84 -58.36 -79.26 72.35
N GLU A 85 -59.25 -80.04 71.72
CA GLU A 85 -59.49 -80.01 70.28
C GLU A 85 -60.01 -78.65 69.82
N GLU A 86 -60.96 -78.06 70.55
CA GLU A 86 -61.50 -76.75 70.24
C GLU A 86 -60.42 -75.66 70.36
N ARG A 87 -59.57 -75.72 71.40
CA ARG A 87 -58.42 -74.81 71.54
C ARG A 87 -57.42 -74.96 70.39
N ILE A 88 -57.12 -76.20 69.97
CA ILE A 88 -56.24 -76.46 68.82
C ILE A 88 -56.85 -75.87 67.54
N ARG A 89 -58.15 -76.06 67.32
CA ARG A 89 -58.86 -75.55 66.15
C ARG A 89 -58.85 -74.03 66.10
N GLN A 90 -59.07 -73.36 67.23
CA GLN A 90 -59.01 -71.89 67.33
C GLN A 90 -57.60 -71.37 67.06
N GLU A 91 -56.57 -71.97 67.67
CA GLU A 91 -55.18 -71.56 67.44
C GLU A 91 -54.73 -71.79 66.00
N PHE A 92 -55.15 -72.92 65.38
CA PHE A 92 -54.89 -73.16 63.97
C PHE A 92 -55.57 -72.12 63.09
N THR A 93 -56.84 -71.80 63.36
CA THR A 93 -57.60 -70.79 62.61
C THR A 93 -56.95 -69.41 62.72
N LYS A 94 -56.54 -69.00 63.93
CA LYS A 94 -55.82 -67.74 64.15
C LYS A 94 -54.50 -67.69 63.40
N LYS A 95 -53.67 -68.75 63.50
CA LYS A 95 -52.38 -68.82 62.80
C LYS A 95 -52.55 -68.81 61.28
N PHE A 96 -53.55 -69.54 60.77
CA PHE A 96 -53.86 -69.57 59.35
C PHE A 96 -54.32 -68.20 58.84
N ALA A 97 -55.17 -67.50 59.58
CA ALA A 97 -55.61 -66.14 59.25
C ALA A 97 -54.43 -65.15 59.26
N ALA A 98 -53.55 -65.23 60.27
CA ALA A 98 -52.34 -64.41 60.33
C ALA A 98 -51.40 -64.68 59.14
N GLN A 99 -51.16 -65.95 58.80
CA GLN A 99 -50.34 -66.32 57.64
C GLN A 99 -50.94 -65.84 56.31
N GLN A 100 -52.26 -65.90 56.14
CA GLN A 100 -52.95 -65.35 54.96
C GLN A 100 -52.76 -63.84 54.86
N GLN A 101 -52.85 -63.12 55.99
CA GLN A 101 -52.63 -61.68 56.04
C GLN A 101 -51.18 -61.31 55.72
N ASP A 102 -50.21 -62.00 56.31
CA ASP A 102 -48.78 -61.78 56.05
C ASP A 102 -48.43 -62.06 54.58
N LEU A 103 -48.99 -63.13 54.00
CA LEU A 103 -48.81 -63.46 52.59
C LEU A 103 -49.38 -62.36 51.67
N ALA A 104 -50.55 -61.81 52.00
CA ALA A 104 -51.14 -60.71 51.25
C ALA A 104 -50.30 -59.42 51.37
N ALA A 105 -49.79 -59.13 52.57
CA ALA A 105 -48.92 -57.98 52.81
C ALA A 105 -47.61 -58.11 52.03
N GLU A 106 -46.98 -59.28 52.02
CA GLU A 106 -45.74 -59.51 51.26
C GLU A 106 -45.97 -59.48 49.75
N LYS A 107 -47.07 -60.04 49.23
CA LYS A 107 -47.42 -59.89 47.82
C LYS A 107 -47.54 -58.41 47.43
N THR A 108 -48.21 -57.61 48.25
CA THR A 108 -48.37 -56.17 48.01
C THR A 108 -47.01 -55.46 48.03
N ARG A 109 -46.13 -55.80 48.98
CA ARG A 109 -44.78 -55.23 49.06
C ARG A 109 -43.94 -55.61 47.84
N ALA A 110 -43.99 -56.86 47.39
CA ALA A 110 -43.28 -57.33 46.21
C ALA A 110 -43.77 -56.62 44.94
N GLU A 111 -45.08 -56.45 44.77
CA GLU A 111 -45.65 -55.71 43.64
C GLU A 111 -45.23 -54.23 43.64
N MET A 112 -45.25 -53.57 44.80
CA MET A 112 -44.80 -52.18 44.93
C MET A 112 -43.29 -52.03 44.68
N ALA A 113 -42.48 -52.97 45.16
CA ALA A 113 -41.05 -53.01 44.88
C ALA A 113 -40.77 -53.22 43.39
N ALA A 114 -41.51 -54.11 42.73
CA ALA A 114 -41.39 -54.35 41.28
C ALA A 114 -41.79 -53.11 40.46
N LYS A 115 -42.85 -52.39 40.86
CA LYS A 115 -43.22 -51.11 40.22
C LYS A 115 -42.14 -50.06 40.36
N ARG A 116 -41.60 -49.86 41.57
CA ARG A 116 -40.50 -48.91 41.81
C ARG A 116 -39.23 -49.27 41.03
N ALA A 117 -38.91 -50.57 40.92
CA ALA A 117 -37.78 -51.02 40.13
C ALA A 117 -37.96 -50.69 38.64
N LYS A 118 -39.15 -50.93 38.08
CA LYS A 118 -39.47 -50.57 36.69
C LYS A 118 -39.41 -49.05 36.46
N GLU A 119 -39.94 -48.25 37.37
CA GLU A 119 -39.87 -46.78 37.27
C GLU A 119 -38.42 -46.27 37.35
N ALA A 120 -37.60 -46.85 38.23
CA ALA A 120 -36.19 -46.52 38.34
C ALA A 120 -35.41 -46.89 37.06
N GLU A 121 -35.71 -48.04 36.46
CA GLU A 121 -35.10 -48.49 35.21
C GLU A 121 -35.48 -47.57 34.04
N LEU A 122 -36.75 -47.18 33.92
CA LEU A 122 -37.22 -46.20 32.93
C LEU A 122 -36.49 -44.86 33.07
N ARG A 123 -36.40 -44.33 34.29
CA ARG A 123 -35.65 -43.08 34.55
C ARG A 123 -34.16 -43.21 34.23
N ALA A 124 -33.55 -44.36 34.51
CA ALA A 124 -32.15 -44.62 34.17
C ALA A 124 -31.95 -44.66 32.65
N GLN A 125 -32.86 -45.27 31.90
CA GLN A 125 -32.83 -45.29 30.43
C GLN A 125 -33.02 -43.88 29.84
N GLU A 126 -33.96 -43.09 30.36
CA GLU A 126 -34.17 -41.70 29.96
C GLU A 126 -32.91 -40.84 30.20
N GLN A 127 -32.32 -40.94 31.40
CA GLN A 127 -31.08 -40.25 31.72
C GLN A 127 -29.91 -40.70 30.83
N GLN A 128 -29.81 -42.00 30.53
CA GLN A 128 -28.80 -42.51 29.60
C GLN A 128 -29.01 -41.96 28.19
N GLY A 129 -30.25 -41.84 27.73
CA GLY A 129 -30.61 -41.21 26.45
C GLY A 129 -30.17 -39.75 26.41
N GLN A 130 -30.54 -38.96 27.42
CA GLN A 130 -30.14 -37.56 27.55
C GLN A 130 -28.61 -37.39 27.62
N ALA A 131 -27.92 -38.27 28.33
CA ALA A 131 -26.46 -38.23 28.42
C ALA A 131 -25.79 -38.55 27.06
N LYS A 132 -26.38 -39.42 26.23
CA LYS A 132 -25.89 -39.69 24.88
C LYS A 132 -26.10 -38.49 23.96
N THR A 133 -27.28 -37.88 23.95
CA THR A 133 -27.54 -36.70 23.12
C THR A 133 -26.63 -35.54 23.49
N LEU A 134 -26.44 -35.27 24.78
CA LEU A 134 -25.51 -34.23 25.25
C LEU A 134 -24.06 -34.52 24.85
N ARG A 135 -23.62 -35.79 24.85
CA ARG A 135 -22.28 -36.15 24.37
C ARG A 135 -22.12 -35.90 22.88
N GLU A 136 -23.11 -36.26 22.07
CA GLU A 136 -23.10 -36.02 20.63
C GLU A 136 -23.06 -34.52 20.30
N GLU A 137 -23.84 -33.71 21.03
CA GLU A 137 -23.81 -32.24 20.93
C GLU A 137 -22.45 -31.66 21.32
N LEU A 138 -21.84 -32.13 22.42
CA LEU A 138 -20.50 -31.70 22.84
C LEU A 138 -19.43 -32.06 21.81
N GLU A 139 -19.48 -33.26 21.23
CA GLU A 139 -18.57 -33.65 20.16
C GLU A 139 -18.74 -32.77 18.92
N LYS A 140 -19.99 -32.49 18.52
CA LYS A 140 -20.29 -31.61 17.39
C LYS A 140 -19.75 -30.20 17.62
N LEU A 141 -20.06 -29.60 18.77
CA LEU A 141 -19.55 -28.28 19.17
C LEU A 141 -18.01 -28.25 19.23
N THR A 142 -17.39 -29.33 19.70
CA THR A 142 -15.92 -29.42 19.76
C THR A 142 -15.31 -29.44 18.36
N ARG A 143 -15.92 -30.16 17.40
CA ARG A 143 -15.49 -30.16 16.00
C ARG A 143 -15.69 -28.78 15.36
N GLU A 144 -16.86 -28.17 15.54
CA GLU A 144 -17.17 -26.83 15.03
C GLU A 144 -16.19 -25.78 15.59
N LEU A 145 -15.91 -25.81 16.89
CA LEU A 145 -14.92 -24.94 17.52
C LEU A 145 -13.52 -25.15 16.92
N GLY A 146 -13.15 -26.39 16.59
CA GLY A 146 -11.91 -26.71 15.89
C GLY A 146 -11.84 -26.07 14.50
N HIS A 147 -12.92 -26.17 13.72
CA HIS A 147 -13.02 -25.54 12.40
C HIS A 147 -12.91 -24.02 12.48
N VAL A 148 -13.67 -23.37 13.37
CA VAL A 148 -13.64 -21.90 13.53
C VAL A 148 -12.25 -21.42 13.95
N LYS A 149 -11.56 -22.15 14.84
CA LYS A 149 -10.18 -21.81 15.23
C LYS A 149 -9.21 -21.88 14.05
N GLU A 150 -9.33 -22.91 13.21
CA GLU A 150 -8.46 -23.04 12.04
C GLU A 150 -8.78 -22.00 10.97
N GLU A 151 -10.05 -21.70 10.72
CA GLU A 151 -10.47 -20.60 9.84
C GLU A 151 -9.93 -19.25 10.31
N ALA A 152 -10.04 -18.95 11.61
CA ALA A 152 -9.49 -17.74 12.20
C ALA A 152 -7.96 -17.67 12.06
N ARG A 153 -7.26 -18.81 12.22
CA ARG A 153 -5.81 -18.90 12.03
C ARG A 153 -5.41 -18.63 10.58
N LEU A 154 -6.12 -19.22 9.62
CA LEU A 154 -5.88 -19.01 8.20
C LEU A 154 -6.18 -17.57 7.77
N ALA A 155 -7.27 -16.98 8.28
CA ALA A 155 -7.60 -15.58 8.03
C ALA A 155 -6.54 -14.62 8.60
N ALA A 156 -6.08 -14.87 9.83
CA ALA A 156 -5.00 -14.08 10.44
C ALA A 156 -3.69 -14.18 9.65
N LYS A 157 -3.35 -15.38 9.17
CA LYS A 157 -2.17 -15.58 8.31
C LYS A 157 -2.30 -14.81 6.98
N ALA A 158 -3.43 -14.95 6.30
CA ALA A 158 -3.69 -14.23 5.05
C ALA A 158 -3.64 -12.70 5.24
N GLN A 159 -4.14 -12.20 6.37
CA GLN A 159 -4.07 -10.78 6.70
C GLN A 159 -2.63 -10.32 6.97
N ALA A 160 -1.82 -11.13 7.67
CA ALA A 160 -0.41 -10.84 7.91
C ALA A 160 0.39 -10.83 6.59
N ASP A 161 0.17 -11.81 5.71
CA ASP A 161 0.81 -11.87 4.40
C ASP A 161 0.41 -10.65 3.54
N SER A 162 -0.88 -10.27 3.53
CA SER A 162 -1.35 -9.08 2.83
C SER A 162 -0.74 -7.77 3.37
N LEU A 163 -0.54 -7.68 4.68
CA LEU A 163 0.07 -6.51 5.31
C LEU A 163 1.56 -6.41 4.94
N ALA A 164 2.28 -7.53 4.96
CA ALA A 164 3.67 -7.60 4.53
C ALA A 164 3.85 -7.19 3.06
N ASP A 165 2.95 -7.63 2.17
CA ASP A 165 2.96 -7.22 0.76
C ASP A 165 2.72 -5.71 0.58
N LYS A 166 1.78 -5.14 1.35
CA LYS A 166 1.53 -3.69 1.36
C LYS A 166 2.74 -2.91 1.85
N GLU A 167 3.38 -3.35 2.93
CA GLU A 167 4.60 -2.73 3.45
C GLU A 167 5.74 -2.76 2.42
N ARG A 168 5.91 -3.90 1.73
CA ARG A 168 6.90 -4.04 0.67
C ARG A 168 6.63 -3.11 -0.51
N LEU A 169 5.37 -3.00 -0.93
CA LEU A 169 4.96 -2.09 -2.01
C LEU A 169 5.17 -0.63 -1.61
N ASN A 170 4.82 -0.26 -0.38
CA ASN A 170 5.03 1.09 0.13
C ASN A 170 6.53 1.44 0.22
N ALA A 171 7.38 0.50 0.66
CA ALA A 171 8.83 0.68 0.66
C ALA A 171 9.38 0.89 -0.77
N LEU A 172 8.90 0.13 -1.74
CA LEU A 172 9.29 0.27 -3.14
C LEU A 172 8.82 1.60 -3.73
N GLN A 173 7.59 2.04 -3.43
CA GLN A 173 7.08 3.35 -3.82
C GLN A 173 7.89 4.49 -3.18
N ALA A 174 8.23 4.39 -1.90
CA ALA A 174 9.06 5.36 -1.21
C ALA A 174 10.45 5.46 -1.84
N GLN A 175 11.04 4.33 -2.22
CA GLN A 175 12.33 4.29 -2.93
C GLN A 175 12.24 4.95 -4.31
N GLN A 176 11.18 4.65 -5.08
CA GLN A 176 10.95 5.28 -6.39
C GLN A 176 10.73 6.80 -6.27
N LEU A 177 9.97 7.24 -5.28
CA LEU A 177 9.77 8.67 -5.02
C LEU A 177 11.07 9.37 -4.61
N ALA A 178 11.93 8.71 -3.82
CA ALA A 178 13.24 9.24 -3.47
C ALA A 178 14.15 9.36 -4.71
N ALA A 179 14.18 8.34 -5.57
CA ALA A 179 14.93 8.37 -6.82
C ALA A 179 14.44 9.48 -7.77
N LEU A 180 13.13 9.59 -7.99
CA LEU A 180 12.54 10.65 -8.81
C LEU A 180 12.84 12.04 -8.27
N LYS A 181 12.83 12.22 -6.94
CA LYS A 181 13.21 13.50 -6.33
C LYS A 181 14.67 13.85 -6.62
N GLN A 182 15.58 12.89 -6.49
CA GLN A 182 16.99 13.09 -6.84
C GLN A 182 17.17 13.41 -8.33
N GLU A 183 16.46 12.73 -9.23
CA GLU A 183 16.50 13.04 -10.66
C GLU A 183 15.99 14.45 -10.97
N VAL A 184 14.89 14.87 -10.33
CA VAL A 184 14.36 16.24 -10.50
C VAL A 184 15.33 17.28 -9.97
N GLU A 185 15.99 17.05 -8.84
CA GLU A 185 17.04 17.93 -8.31
C GLU A 185 18.22 18.00 -9.29
N ALA A 186 18.72 16.87 -9.77
CA ALA A 186 19.80 16.83 -10.76
C ALA A 186 19.42 17.56 -12.07
N CYS A 187 18.18 17.40 -12.56
CA CYS A 187 17.69 18.13 -13.73
C CYS A 187 17.62 19.64 -13.47
N ARG A 188 17.23 20.08 -12.27
CA ARG A 188 17.21 21.50 -11.90
C ARG A 188 18.61 22.09 -11.87
N ASP A 189 19.56 21.37 -11.28
CA ASP A 189 20.96 21.80 -11.23
C ASP A 189 21.56 21.88 -12.64
N ALA A 190 21.29 20.89 -13.49
CA ALA A 190 21.70 20.91 -14.90
C ALA A 190 21.07 22.09 -15.67
N ALA A 191 19.80 22.39 -15.44
CA ALA A 191 19.13 23.54 -16.05
C ALA A 191 19.72 24.88 -15.58
N ALA A 192 20.07 24.99 -14.30
CA ALA A 192 20.75 26.17 -13.76
C ALA A 192 22.15 26.35 -14.39
N ALA A 193 22.93 25.27 -14.48
CA ALA A 193 24.24 25.28 -15.14
C ALA A 193 24.14 25.65 -16.64
N ALA A 194 23.14 25.11 -17.35
CA ALA A 194 22.88 25.46 -18.74
C ALA A 194 22.55 26.96 -18.91
N LYS A 195 21.78 27.53 -17.98
CA LYS A 195 21.47 28.96 -17.97
C LYS A 195 22.73 29.82 -17.76
N GLU A 196 23.61 29.44 -16.83
CA GLU A 196 24.88 30.14 -16.65
C GLU A 196 25.79 30.07 -17.89
N ILE A 197 25.83 28.90 -18.55
CA ILE A 197 26.58 28.75 -19.80
C ILE A 197 25.99 29.63 -20.91
N GLN A 198 24.66 29.70 -21.02
CA GLN A 198 23.98 30.57 -21.98
C GLN A 198 24.30 32.04 -21.72
N GLU A 199 24.24 32.50 -20.46
CA GLU A 199 24.57 33.88 -20.10
C GLU A 199 26.03 34.23 -20.44
N LYS A 200 26.97 33.29 -20.23
CA LYS A 200 28.38 33.43 -20.65
C LYS A 200 28.52 33.48 -22.17
N ALA A 201 27.80 32.62 -22.90
CA ALA A 201 27.80 32.60 -24.36
C ALA A 201 27.28 33.92 -24.93
N ASP A 202 26.15 34.43 -24.41
CA ASP A 202 25.57 35.72 -24.80
C ASP A 202 26.51 36.89 -24.46
N GLY A 203 27.25 36.80 -23.35
CA GLY A 203 28.29 37.77 -22.96
C GLY A 203 29.47 37.77 -23.93
N LEU A 204 29.99 36.59 -24.28
CA LEU A 204 31.06 36.42 -25.26
C LEU A 204 30.63 36.90 -26.65
N GLN A 205 29.41 36.60 -27.07
CA GLN A 205 28.87 37.03 -28.37
C GLN A 205 28.76 38.55 -28.44
N ARG A 206 28.33 39.23 -27.37
CA ARG A 206 28.35 40.70 -27.29
C ARG A 206 29.77 41.27 -27.36
N SER A 207 30.72 40.66 -26.66
CA SER A 207 32.14 41.06 -26.71
C SER A 207 32.73 40.89 -28.11
N LEU A 208 32.42 39.78 -28.78
CA LEU A 208 32.85 39.50 -30.15
C LEU A 208 32.30 40.56 -31.11
N MET A 209 31.00 40.84 -31.08
CA MET A 209 30.41 41.90 -31.92
C MET A 209 31.04 43.28 -31.66
N ALA A 210 31.34 43.61 -30.41
CA ALA A 210 32.04 44.86 -30.08
C ALA A 210 33.46 44.89 -30.63
N ALA A 211 34.19 43.77 -30.55
CA ALA A 211 35.53 43.63 -31.10
C ALA A 211 35.54 43.69 -32.64
N GLU A 212 34.56 43.07 -33.30
CA GLU A 212 34.37 43.14 -34.76
C GLU A 212 34.09 44.57 -35.21
N HIS A 213 33.19 45.29 -34.53
CA HIS A 213 32.93 46.69 -34.83
C HIS A 213 34.16 47.58 -34.59
N ALA A 214 34.91 47.35 -33.51
CA ALA A 214 36.17 48.06 -33.25
C ALA A 214 37.22 47.76 -34.32
N LYS A 215 37.30 46.52 -34.79
CA LYS A 215 38.16 46.12 -35.91
C LYS A 215 37.76 46.84 -37.19
N GLU A 216 36.46 46.86 -37.56
CA GLU A 216 35.98 47.58 -38.75
C GLU A 216 36.28 49.08 -38.68
N GLN A 217 36.12 49.70 -37.50
CA GLN A 217 36.50 51.09 -37.29
C GLN A 217 38.00 51.33 -37.47
N ALA A 218 38.83 50.44 -36.91
CA ALA A 218 40.28 50.51 -37.07
C ALA A 218 40.70 50.31 -38.54
N GLU A 219 40.08 49.38 -39.26
CA GLU A 219 40.33 49.16 -40.69
C GLU A 219 39.96 50.39 -41.53
N LYS A 220 38.84 51.06 -41.23
CA LYS A 220 38.47 52.34 -41.85
C LYS A 220 39.50 53.42 -41.57
N GLN A 221 39.91 53.60 -40.32
CA GLN A 221 40.95 54.57 -39.95
C GLN A 221 42.29 54.28 -40.64
N VAL A 222 42.69 53.01 -40.74
CA VAL A 222 43.90 52.60 -41.47
C VAL A 222 43.77 52.92 -42.95
N ALA A 223 42.60 52.68 -43.57
CA ALA A 223 42.37 53.02 -44.97
C ALA A 223 42.44 54.54 -45.21
N GLU A 224 41.83 55.34 -44.33
CA GLU A 224 41.91 56.81 -44.38
C GLU A 224 43.35 57.32 -44.23
N LEU A 225 44.09 56.79 -43.27
CA LEU A 225 45.50 57.14 -43.05
C LEU A 225 46.37 56.74 -44.25
N ARG A 226 46.12 55.58 -44.86
CA ARG A 226 46.82 55.16 -46.09
C ARG A 226 46.54 56.10 -47.25
N ALA A 227 45.28 56.46 -47.48
CA ALA A 227 44.92 57.44 -48.52
C ALA A 227 45.58 58.81 -48.28
N ALA A 228 45.58 59.29 -47.03
CA ALA A 228 46.23 60.55 -46.66
C ALA A 228 47.76 60.49 -46.84
N LEU A 229 48.40 59.34 -46.56
CA LEU A 229 49.82 59.12 -46.82
C LEU A 229 50.11 59.11 -48.33
N ASP A 230 49.31 58.40 -49.13
CA ASP A 230 49.47 58.36 -50.58
C ASP A 230 49.32 59.77 -51.19
N ASP A 231 48.32 60.55 -50.78
CA ASP A 231 48.13 61.94 -51.20
C ASP A 231 49.34 62.81 -50.82
N ARG A 232 49.87 62.64 -49.60
CA ARG A 232 51.04 63.39 -49.13
C ARG A 232 52.31 62.97 -49.88
N GLU A 233 52.47 61.69 -50.20
CA GLU A 233 53.55 61.20 -51.06
C GLU A 233 53.45 61.79 -52.48
N GLN A 234 52.25 61.84 -53.06
CA GLN A 234 52.02 62.47 -54.36
C GLN A 234 52.31 63.98 -54.32
N GLN A 235 51.88 64.69 -53.29
CA GLN A 235 52.21 66.10 -53.09
C GLN A 235 53.72 66.33 -52.95
N MET A 236 54.40 65.48 -52.19
CA MET A 236 55.86 65.56 -52.03
C MET A 236 56.57 65.26 -53.36
N LYS A 237 56.16 64.24 -54.11
CA LYS A 237 56.67 63.95 -55.46
C LYS A 237 56.46 65.14 -56.40
N ALA A 238 55.23 65.64 -56.51
CA ALA A 238 54.92 66.81 -57.34
C ALA A 238 55.74 68.05 -56.95
N ARG A 239 55.96 68.29 -55.65
CA ARG A 239 56.85 69.36 -55.17
C ARG A 239 58.29 69.12 -55.58
N THR A 240 58.77 67.88 -55.52
CA THR A 240 60.13 67.51 -55.91
C THR A 240 60.32 67.70 -57.41
N ASP A 241 59.38 67.22 -58.22
CA ASP A 241 59.36 67.39 -59.69
C ASP A 241 59.30 68.88 -60.08
N ALA A 242 58.49 69.69 -59.38
CA ALA A 242 58.43 71.14 -59.60
C ALA A 242 59.74 71.84 -59.23
N LEU A 243 60.42 71.40 -58.16
CA LEU A 243 61.72 71.91 -57.77
C LEU A 243 62.79 71.54 -58.81
N GLU A 244 62.78 70.30 -59.30
CA GLU A 244 63.67 69.85 -60.38
C GLU A 244 63.42 70.63 -61.68
N ALA A 245 62.16 70.91 -62.03
CA ALA A 245 61.80 71.77 -63.15
C ALA A 245 62.34 73.20 -62.99
N GLN A 246 62.24 73.79 -61.78
CA GLN A 246 62.84 75.08 -61.49
C GLN A 246 64.37 75.05 -61.63
N TYR A 247 65.04 74.05 -61.05
CA TYR A 247 66.49 73.90 -61.15
C TYR A 247 66.96 73.74 -62.59
N THR A 248 66.24 72.96 -63.40
CA THR A 248 66.56 72.79 -64.83
C THR A 248 66.34 74.08 -65.62
N GLN A 249 65.27 74.82 -65.32
CA GLN A 249 65.01 76.13 -65.92
C GLN A 249 66.07 77.17 -65.54
N GLU A 250 66.44 77.26 -64.26
CA GLU A 250 67.53 78.14 -63.77
C GLU A 250 68.87 77.77 -64.40
N LYS A 251 69.20 76.48 -64.47
CA LYS A 251 70.40 75.98 -65.16
C LYS A 251 70.39 76.40 -66.62
N HIS A 252 69.25 76.28 -67.31
CA HIS A 252 69.15 76.69 -68.72
C HIS A 252 69.33 78.20 -68.90
N MET A 253 68.75 79.01 -68.00
CA MET A 253 68.92 80.47 -67.95
C MET A 253 70.39 80.88 -67.72
N LEU A 254 71.08 80.20 -66.81
CA LEU A 254 72.50 80.43 -66.54
C LEU A 254 73.37 80.08 -67.75
N LEU A 255 73.08 78.97 -68.43
CA LEU A 255 73.77 78.61 -69.67
C LEU A 255 73.52 79.64 -70.77
N LEU A 256 72.29 80.14 -70.91
CA LEU A 256 71.96 81.18 -71.89
C LEU A 256 72.71 82.49 -71.59
N LYS A 257 72.81 82.88 -70.31
CA LYS A 257 73.62 84.03 -69.88
C LYS A 257 75.10 83.83 -70.22
N ALA A 258 75.66 82.68 -69.90
CA ALA A 258 77.05 82.36 -70.22
C ALA A 258 77.30 82.34 -71.75
N GLU A 259 76.35 81.85 -72.54
CA GLU A 259 76.41 81.88 -74.01
C GLU A 259 76.38 83.32 -74.53
N ASN A 260 75.54 84.18 -73.96
CA ASN A 260 75.42 85.59 -74.34
C ASN A 260 76.68 86.39 -73.95
N GLU A 261 77.22 86.16 -72.75
CA GLU A 261 78.52 86.71 -72.31
C GLU A 261 79.66 86.26 -73.23
N ARG A 262 79.68 84.97 -73.63
CA ARG A 262 80.63 84.45 -74.61
C ARG A 262 80.48 85.14 -75.96
N GLN A 263 79.26 85.32 -76.45
CA GLN A 263 78.99 86.01 -77.71
C GLN A 263 79.40 87.50 -77.65
N SER A 264 79.12 88.17 -76.54
CA SER A 264 79.54 89.56 -76.30
C SER A 264 81.07 89.67 -76.24
N ALA A 265 81.76 88.72 -75.61
CA ALA A 265 83.22 88.68 -75.59
C ALA A 265 83.81 88.43 -76.99
N VAL A 266 83.19 87.55 -77.80
CA VAL A 266 83.59 87.33 -79.20
C VAL A 266 83.40 88.60 -80.04
N LEU A 267 82.28 89.32 -79.86
CA LEU A 267 82.05 90.60 -80.53
C LEU A 267 83.07 91.66 -80.10
N ALA A 268 83.41 91.73 -78.82
CA ALA A 268 84.46 92.63 -78.32
C ALA A 268 85.83 92.33 -78.95
N VAL A 269 86.22 91.05 -79.03
CA VAL A 269 87.47 90.64 -79.69
C VAL A 269 87.44 90.95 -81.19
N LYS A 270 86.31 90.73 -81.88
CA LYS A 270 86.16 91.13 -83.29
C LYS A 270 86.32 92.64 -83.48
N ALA A 271 85.75 93.44 -82.59
CA ALA A 271 85.89 94.90 -82.61
C ALA A 271 87.33 95.34 -82.35
N GLU A 272 88.03 94.71 -81.41
CA GLU A 272 89.46 94.97 -81.17
C GLU A 272 90.33 94.61 -82.39
N TYR A 273 90.06 93.47 -83.05
CA TYR A 273 90.76 93.10 -84.28
C TYR A 273 90.47 94.08 -85.43
N ALA A 274 89.23 94.55 -85.57
CA ALA A 274 88.88 95.57 -86.57
C ALA A 274 89.59 96.91 -86.31
N ALA A 275 89.59 97.39 -85.07
CA ALA A 275 90.30 98.61 -84.68
C ALA A 275 91.83 98.48 -84.88
N ARG A 276 92.39 97.29 -84.69
CA ARG A 276 93.82 97.04 -84.92
C ARG A 276 94.18 97.08 -86.40
N ILE A 277 93.29 96.60 -87.28
CA ILE A 277 93.44 96.68 -88.75
C ILE A 277 93.36 98.15 -89.21
N GLU A 278 92.40 98.92 -88.70
CA GLU A 278 92.29 100.37 -89.01
C GLU A 278 93.56 101.14 -88.57
N SER A 279 94.09 100.85 -87.37
CA SER A 279 95.32 101.50 -86.90
C SER A 279 96.57 101.17 -87.74
N LEU A 280 96.58 100.01 -88.41
CA LEU A 280 97.66 99.60 -89.31
C LEU A 280 97.53 100.28 -90.68
N GLN A 281 96.31 100.50 -91.16
CA GLN A 281 96.05 101.25 -92.39
C GLN A 281 96.39 102.74 -92.25
N GLU A 282 96.04 103.37 -91.11
CA GLU A 282 96.42 104.76 -90.82
C GLU A 282 97.94 104.95 -90.74
N LYS A 283 98.66 104.02 -90.09
CA LYS A 283 100.14 104.08 -90.00
C LYS A 283 100.83 103.92 -91.35
N TYR A 284 100.22 103.22 -92.30
CA TYR A 284 100.76 103.08 -93.65
C TYR A 284 100.54 104.37 -94.48
N MET A 285 99.37 105.00 -94.35
CA MET A 285 99.03 106.26 -95.03
C MET A 285 99.86 107.45 -94.51
N ALA A 286 100.10 107.52 -93.20
CA ALA A 286 100.94 108.55 -92.58
C ALA A 286 102.41 108.49 -93.07
N LYS A 287 102.93 107.29 -93.38
CA LYS A 287 104.29 107.11 -93.91
C LYS A 287 104.46 107.56 -95.36
N TYR A 288 103.37 107.62 -96.13
CA TYR A 288 103.41 108.04 -97.54
C TYR A 288 103.38 109.57 -97.69
N MET A 289 102.62 110.27 -96.85
CA MET A 289 102.49 111.74 -96.87
C MET A 289 103.76 112.46 -96.37
N ALA A 290 104.49 111.89 -95.41
CA ALA A 290 105.71 112.49 -94.87
C ALA A 290 106.92 112.49 -95.83
N LYS A 291 106.86 111.80 -96.97
CA LYS A 291 107.97 111.69 -97.93
C LYS A 291 107.93 112.76 -99.05
N MET A 292 106.87 113.58 -99.12
CA MET A 292 106.60 114.51 -100.23
C MET A 292 106.87 116.01 -99.95
N GLU A 293 107.21 116.43 -98.72
CA GLU A 293 107.26 117.87 -98.34
C GLU A 293 108.67 118.51 -98.18
N ALA A 294 109.75 117.94 -98.75
CA ALA A 294 111.14 118.38 -98.49
C ALA A 294 111.88 119.19 -99.60
N SER A 295 111.23 119.87 -100.56
CA SER A 295 111.98 120.64 -101.59
C SER A 295 111.12 121.64 -102.39
N TYR A 296 111.43 122.95 -102.25
CA TYR A 296 110.91 124.16 -102.93
C TYR A 296 109.54 124.72 -102.50
N GLY A 297 109.55 126.00 -102.07
CA GLY A 297 108.36 126.84 -101.85
C GLY A 297 108.28 127.98 -102.86
N VAL A 298 107.17 128.07 -103.60
CA VAL A 298 106.80 129.10 -104.59
C VAL A 298 105.27 129.12 -104.77
N SER A 299 104.75 130.28 -105.16
CA SER A 299 103.44 130.66 -105.70
C SER A 299 102.86 129.82 -106.85
N GLY A 300 101.52 129.88 -107.01
CA GLY A 300 100.86 129.83 -108.34
C GLY A 300 99.88 128.68 -108.60
N ALA A 301 98.76 129.03 -109.24
CA ALA A 301 97.98 128.30 -110.25
C ALA A 301 97.71 126.77 -110.13
N GLY A 302 96.46 126.39 -110.39
CA GLY A 302 96.10 125.04 -110.90
C GLY A 302 95.04 124.35 -110.05
N SER A 303 93.82 124.18 -110.56
CA SER A 303 93.43 123.05 -111.44
C SER A 303 93.29 121.74 -110.68
N GLY A 304 92.05 121.26 -110.59
CA GLY A 304 91.81 119.84 -110.32
C GLY A 304 90.51 119.56 -109.61
N LYS A 305 89.43 119.39 -110.39
CA LYS A 305 88.25 118.58 -110.05
C LYS A 305 88.64 117.34 -109.22
N VAL A 306 87.88 117.00 -108.18
CA VAL A 306 87.11 115.75 -108.03
C VAL A 306 86.15 115.92 -106.83
N GLN A 307 84.89 116.20 -107.18
CA GLN A 307 83.65 115.81 -106.50
C GLN A 307 83.43 114.27 -106.68
N PRO A 308 82.34 113.61 -106.25
CA PRO A 308 81.27 113.97 -105.29
C PRO A 308 80.83 112.76 -104.38
N VAL A 309 79.61 112.83 -103.82
CA VAL A 309 78.61 111.73 -103.63
C VAL A 309 78.56 111.14 -102.22
N GLN A 310 77.57 111.46 -101.37
CA GLN A 310 76.13 111.07 -101.38
C GLN A 310 75.86 109.56 -101.53
N ARG A 311 75.17 108.94 -100.58
CA ARG A 311 74.13 107.90 -100.77
C ARG A 311 73.77 107.37 -99.39
N GLU A 312 72.57 107.53 -98.84
CA GLU A 312 71.28 107.02 -99.35
C GLU A 312 71.39 105.61 -99.93
N LYS A 313 70.96 104.62 -99.15
CA LYS A 313 69.96 103.59 -99.51
C LYS A 313 69.97 102.55 -98.38
N GLU A 314 68.85 102.42 -97.67
CA GLU A 314 67.68 101.60 -98.06
C GLU A 314 67.99 100.11 -97.95
N GLU A 315 67.10 99.46 -97.19
CA GLU A 315 66.58 98.11 -97.43
C GLU A 315 67.57 96.96 -97.22
N ALA A 316 67.20 95.84 -96.60
CA ALA A 316 65.91 95.18 -96.51
C ALA A 316 65.91 94.39 -95.19
N GLU A 317 64.76 94.08 -94.59
CA GLU A 317 64.12 92.76 -94.71
C GLU A 317 65.17 91.62 -94.79
N ASP A 318 65.13 90.58 -93.97
CA ASP A 318 63.93 89.85 -93.62
C ASP A 318 64.22 88.85 -92.51
N ALA A 319 63.12 88.44 -91.88
CA ALA A 319 62.85 87.11 -91.33
C ALA A 319 63.91 86.45 -90.43
N ALA A 320 63.53 86.19 -89.18
CA ALA A 320 62.71 85.01 -88.88
C ALA A 320 62.51 84.89 -87.35
N VAL A 321 61.26 84.92 -86.86
CA VAL A 321 60.51 83.73 -86.39
C VAL A 321 60.96 83.35 -84.96
N LYS A 322 60.12 83.34 -83.91
CA LYS A 322 58.88 82.57 -83.82
C LYS A 322 58.11 82.84 -82.52
N GLU A 323 56.77 82.89 -82.65
CA GLU A 323 55.74 82.32 -81.74
C GLU A 323 55.64 82.79 -80.28
N ALA A 324 54.47 83.02 -79.68
CA ALA A 324 53.09 82.92 -80.14
C ALA A 324 52.14 83.57 -79.12
N SER A 325 51.04 84.14 -79.64
CA SER A 325 49.64 83.97 -79.19
C SER A 325 49.35 84.08 -77.69
N GLY A 326 48.50 84.99 -77.21
CA GLY A 326 47.15 85.21 -77.71
C GLY A 326 46.13 84.72 -76.67
N ASN A 327 45.49 85.71 -76.05
CA ASN A 327 44.28 85.75 -75.19
C ASN A 327 43.07 84.94 -75.77
N PRO A 328 41.81 84.96 -75.23
CA PRO A 328 41.24 85.25 -73.89
C PRO A 328 40.12 84.24 -73.43
N ALA A 329 39.50 84.55 -72.27
CA ALA A 329 38.09 84.27 -71.87
C ALA A 329 37.71 82.80 -71.57
N GLY A 330 36.92 82.46 -70.55
CA GLY A 330 36.12 83.17 -69.56
C GLY A 330 35.03 82.22 -69.03
N LYS A 331 34.55 82.45 -67.80
CA LYS A 331 33.24 81.99 -67.21
C LYS A 331 33.10 80.46 -67.04
N GLU A 332 32.37 79.85 -66.11
CA GLU A 332 31.40 80.08 -65.03
C GLU A 332 31.58 78.84 -64.11
N GLY A 333 31.47 78.88 -62.78
CA GLY A 333 30.22 78.96 -62.03
C GLY A 333 29.96 77.65 -61.27
N GLU A 334 29.70 77.77 -59.96
CA GLU A 334 28.93 76.86 -59.07
C GLU A 334 29.41 75.40 -58.89
N ARG A 335 29.35 74.79 -57.69
CA ARG A 335 28.35 74.91 -56.63
C ARG A 335 28.87 74.32 -55.30
N ALA A 336 28.21 74.78 -54.23
CA ALA A 336 28.27 74.27 -52.86
C ALA A 336 27.73 72.85 -52.70
#